data_AF-A0A378A1P2-F1
#
_entry.id   AF-A0A378A1P2-F1
#
_cell.length_a   1.000
_cell.length_b   1.000
_cell.length_c   1.000
_cell.angle_alpha   90.00
_cell.angle_beta   90.00
_cell.angle_gamma   90.00
#
_symmetry.space_group_name_H-M   'P 1'
#
loop_
_entity.id
_entity.type
_entity.pdbx_description
1 polymer ?
#
loop_
_entity_poly.entity_id
_entity_poly.type
_entity_poly.pdbx_seq_one_letter_code
_entity_poly.pdbx_strand_id
1 'polypeptide(L)' 'MEGQGVALRAYNQPETLLAWLALLQCGARVLPLNPQLPAVLLQELLPALTVQHQLVLNGDTLPGIYRR' A
#
# COMPACT_ATOMS: atom_id res chain seq x y z
N MET A 1 4.52 5.32 -19.84
CA MET A 1 3.73 5.82 -18.69
C MET A 1 4.24 5.11 -17.45
N GLU A 2 4.55 5.84 -16.38
CA GLU A 2 4.88 5.22 -15.09
C GLU A 2 3.62 4.60 -14.47
N GLY A 3 3.76 3.39 -13.91
CA GLY A 3 2.68 2.71 -13.21
C GLY A 3 2.28 3.46 -11.94
N GLN A 4 0.98 3.44 -11.60
CA GLN A 4 0.49 4.10 -10.38
C GLN A 4 1.00 3.36 -9.13
N GLY A 5 1.44 4.13 -8.14
CA GLY A 5 1.91 3.66 -6.84
C GLY A 5 0.74 3.25 -5.95
N VAL A 6 0.77 2.00 -5.47
CA VAL A 6 -0.25 1.43 -4.59
C VAL A 6 0.42 0.89 -3.33
N ALA A 7 0.04 1.43 -2.16
CA ALA A 7 0.45 0.85 -0.90
C ALA A 7 -0.45 -0.33 -0.53
N LEU A 8 0.15 -1.49 -0.26
CA LEU A 8 -0.54 -2.71 0.17
C LEU A 8 -0.23 -2.96 1.65
N ARG A 9 -1.20 -2.70 2.54
CA ARG A 9 -1.06 -2.94 3.99
C ARG A 9 -1.78 -4.21 4.39
N ALA A 10 -1.02 -5.24 4.77
CA ALA A 10 -1.57 -6.54 5.13
C ALA A 10 -0.55 -7.42 5.88
N TYR A 11 -1.03 -8.39 6.66
CA TYR A 11 -0.17 -9.44 7.21
C TYR A 11 0.28 -10.42 6.11
N ASN A 12 1.25 -11.27 6.42
CA ASN A 12 1.67 -12.36 5.55
C ASN A 12 0.58 -13.45 5.53
N GLN A 13 -0.31 -13.41 4.54
CA GLN A 13 -1.40 -14.35 4.33
C GLN A 13 -1.66 -14.54 2.83
N PRO A 14 -2.33 -15.64 2.40
CA PRO A 14 -2.56 -15.94 0.98
C PRO A 14 -3.23 -14.81 0.20
N GLU A 15 -4.18 -14.11 0.80
CA GLU A 15 -4.91 -12.99 0.19
C GLU A 15 -3.99 -11.82 -0.14
N THR A 16 -2.95 -11.60 0.67
CA THR A 16 -1.94 -10.57 0.44
C THR A 16 -1.12 -10.88 -0.81
N LEU A 17 -0.76 -12.15 -1.01
CA LEU A 17 -0.05 -12.58 -2.22
C LEU A 17 -0.93 -12.39 -3.46
N LEU A 18 -2.20 -12.78 -3.39
CA LEU A 18 -3.15 -12.61 -4.50
C LEU A 18 -3.35 -11.13 -4.84
N ALA A 19 -3.55 -10.28 -3.83
CA ALA A 19 -3.66 -8.83 -4.00
C ALA A 19 -2.40 -8.24 -4.65
N TRP A 20 -1.22 -8.66 -4.20
CA TRP A 20 0.04 -8.21 -4.78
C TRP A 20 0.16 -8.63 -6.25
N LEU A 21 -0.12 -9.89 -6.59
CA LEU A 21 -0.08 -10.39 -7.97
C LEU A 21 -1.10 -9.70 -8.88
N ALA A 22 -2.30 -9.37 -8.37
CA ALA A 22 -3.29 -8.62 -9.12
C ALA A 22 -2.80 -7.19 -9.42
N LEU A 23 -2.22 -6.50 -8.43
CA LEU A 23 -1.64 -5.17 -8.61
C LEU A 23 -0.48 -5.17 -9.62
N LEU A 24 0.40 -6.17 -9.55
CA LEU A 24 1.48 -6.33 -10.52
C LEU A 24 0.96 -6.56 -11.94
N GLN A 25 -0.09 -7.38 -12.10
CA GLN A 25 -0.76 -7.57 -13.40
C GLN A 25 -1.41 -6.28 -13.93
N CYS A 26 -1.89 -5.41 -13.04
CA CYS A 26 -2.38 -4.07 -13.42
C CYS A 26 -1.25 -3.08 -13.78
N GLY A 27 0.02 -3.48 -13.68
CA GLY A 27 1.17 -2.60 -13.91
C GLY A 27 1.40 -1.58 -12.78
N ALA A 28 0.87 -1.82 -11.59
CA ALA A 28 1.07 -0.95 -10.44
C ALA A 28 2.48 -1.09 -9.85
N ARG A 29 3.00 0.01 -9.30
CA ARG A 29 4.18 0.01 -8.42
C ARG A 29 3.70 -0.27 -7.00
N VAL A 30 4.01 -1.46 -6.47
CA VAL A 30 3.48 -1.88 -5.16
C VAL A 30 4.46 -1.55 -4.03
N LEU A 31 3.98 -0.87 -3.00
CA LEU A 31 4.68 -0.65 -1.72
C LEU A 31 4.04 -1.54 -0.64
N PRO A 32 4.63 -2.69 -0.30
CA PRO A 32 4.11 -3.54 0.78
C PRO A 32 4.41 -2.89 2.15
N LEU A 33 3.40 -2.85 3.03
CA LEU A 33 3.50 -2.28 4.36
C LEU A 33 3.05 -3.28 5.41
N ASN A 34 3.88 -3.49 6.43
CA ASN A 34 3.50 -4.28 7.59
C ASN A 34 2.45 -3.51 8.43
N PRO A 35 1.29 -4.11 8.77
CA PRO A 35 0.26 -3.49 9.63
C PRO A 35 0.74 -3.05 11.01
N GLN A 36 1.89 -3.56 11.46
CA GLN A 36 2.51 -3.20 12.75
C GLN A 36 3.37 -1.93 12.66
N LEU A 37 3.55 -1.34 11.48
CA LEU A 37 4.31 -0.09 11.35
C LEU A 37 3.60 1.06 12.07
N PRO A 38 4.32 1.84 12.92
CA PRO A 38 3.76 2.97 13.63
C PRO A 38 3.21 4.05 12.69
N ALA A 39 2.10 4.68 13.09
CA ALA A 39 1.46 5.75 12.30
C ALA A 39 2.39 6.94 12.03
N VAL A 40 3.20 7.34 13.02
CA VAL A 40 4.16 8.45 12.87
C VAL A 40 5.19 8.18 11.77
N LEU A 41 5.68 6.94 11.66
CA LEU A 41 6.63 6.55 10.61
C LEU A 41 5.99 6.65 9.22
N LEU A 42 4.71 6.26 9.11
CA LEU A 42 3.98 6.33 7.85
C LEU A 42 3.69 7.77 7.44
N GLN A 43 3.38 8.65 8.40
CA GLN A 43 3.17 10.08 8.15
C GLN A 43 4.42 10.75 7.58
N GLU A 44 5.60 10.39 8.11
CA GLU A 44 6.87 10.93 7.65
C GLU A 44 7.30 10.37 6.28
N LEU A 45 7.18 9.06 6.06
CA LEU A 45 7.76 8.40 4.88
C LEU A 45 6.85 8.41 3.64
N LEU A 46 5.53 8.20 3.82
CA LEU A 46 4.62 8.02 2.67
C LEU A 46 4.63 9.19 1.67
N PRO A 47 4.70 10.48 2.09
CA PRO A 47 4.75 11.60 1.15
C PRO A 47 5.91 11.52 0.16
N ALA A 48 7.05 10.96 0.55
CA ALA A 48 8.23 10.84 -0.31
C ALA A 48 8.17 9.62 -1.28
N LEU A 49 7.25 8.68 -1.07
CA LEU A 49 7.23 7.40 -1.78
C LEU A 49 6.30 7.36 -3.00
N THR A 50 5.75 8.51 -3.42
CA THR A 50 4.88 8.64 -4.60
C THR A 50 3.80 7.56 -4.69
N VAL A 51 3.00 7.44 -3.63
CA VAL A 51 1.84 6.53 -3.55
C VAL A 51 0.55 7.30 -3.89
N GLN A 52 -0.30 6.76 -4.75
CA GLN A 52 -1.59 7.36 -5.13
C GLN A 52 -2.79 6.61 -4.56
N HIS A 53 -2.66 5.29 -4.37
CA HIS A 53 -3.74 4.43 -3.89
C HIS A 53 -3.31 3.62 -2.68
N GLN A 54 -4.29 3.16 -1.92
CA GLN A 54 -4.07 2.20 -0.84
C GLN A 54 -5.01 1.01 -0.97
N LEU A 55 -4.46 -0.17 -0.74
CA LEU A 55 -5.18 -1.41 -0.51
C LEU A 55 -4.84 -1.88 0.90
N VAL A 56 -5.80 -1.78 1.82
CA VAL A 56 -5.64 -2.19 3.22
C VAL A 56 -6.48 -3.45 3.43
N LEU A 57 -5.81 -4.59 3.59
CA LEU A 57 -6.46 -5.85 3.95
C LEU A 57 -6.49 -6.04 5.48
N ASN A 58 -5.52 -5.46 6.19
CA ASN A 58 -5.45 -5.49 7.65
C ASN A 58 -4.86 -4.18 8.21
N GLY A 59 -5.29 -3.80 9.41
CA GLY A 59 -4.86 -2.58 10.10
C GLY A 59 -5.60 -1.33 9.63
N ASP A 60 -5.09 -0.17 10.03
CA ASP A 60 -5.74 1.12 9.76
C ASP A 60 -5.43 1.67 8.36
N THR A 61 -6.31 2.55 7.90
CA THR A 61 -6.10 3.33 6.67
C THR A 61 -4.84 4.18 6.77
N LEU A 62 -4.11 4.27 5.66
CA LEU A 62 -2.88 5.05 5.59
C LEU A 62 -3.20 6.56 5.57
N PRO A 63 -2.46 7.36 6.35
CA PRO A 63 -2.63 8.81 6.36
C PRO A 63 -2.25 9.41 5.01
N GLY A 64 -2.95 10.47 4.60
CA GLY A 64 -2.62 11.24 3.39
C GLY A 64 -3.06 10.62 2.06
N ILE A 65 -3.60 9.40 2.06
CA ILE A 65 -4.15 8.74 0.87
C ILE A 65 -5.67 8.65 1.01
N TYR A 66 -6.41 9.66 0.52
CA TYR A 66 -7.87 9.63 0.58
C TYR A 66 -8.43 8.74 -0.54
N ARG A 67 -9.36 7.84 -0.19
CA ARG A 67 -10.01 6.90 -1.13
C ARG A 67 -10.62 7.69 -2.30
N ARG A 68 -10.23 7.37 -3.54
CA ARG A 68 -11.05 7.62 -4.73
C ARG A 68 -11.46 6.28 -5.32
#